data_AF-A0A2G9ME29-F1
#
_entry.id   AF-A0A2G9ME29-F1
#
_cell.length_a   1.000
_cell.length_b   1.000
_cell.length_c   1.000
_cell.angle_alpha   90.00
_cell.angle_beta   90.00
_cell.angle_gamma   90.00
#
_symmetry.space_group_name_H-M   'P 1'
#
loop_
_entity.id
_entity.type
_entity.pdbx_description
1 polymer ?
#
loop_
_entity_poly.entity_id
_entity_poly.type
_entity_poly.pdbx_seq_one_letter_code
_entity_poly.pdbx_strand_id
1 'polypeptide(L)'
;MGKNRVMSSLGSKVGNLVAHKILTKHTNRLESISHSINEAEEYEVQAVETAKKFNWNDDEINEIKLIAKKEVKKIMERKYPDIKFPADEADNLISETIEEVIG
;
A
#
# COMPACT_ATOMS: atom_id res chain seq x y z
N MET A 1 -3.17 -19.56 -9.72
CA MET A 1 -3.39 -18.19 -10.24
C MET A 1 -2.13 -17.75 -10.97
N GLY A 2 -2.25 -17.07 -12.11
CA GLY A 2 -1.07 -16.60 -12.85
C GLY A 2 -0.33 -15.45 -12.15
N LYS A 3 0.97 -15.33 -12.38
CA LYS A 3 1.87 -14.35 -11.76
C LYS A 3 1.33 -12.91 -11.86
N ASN A 4 0.82 -12.51 -13.03
CA ASN A 4 0.26 -11.17 -13.25
C ASN A 4 -0.93 -10.83 -12.34
N ARG A 5 -1.79 -11.82 -12.05
CA ARG A 5 -2.92 -11.64 -11.12
C ARG A 5 -2.42 -11.47 -9.68
N VAL A 6 -1.36 -12.18 -9.32
CA VAL A 6 -0.74 -12.06 -8.00
C VAL A 6 -0.01 -10.73 -7.86
N MET A 7 0.67 -10.26 -8.90
CA MET A 7 1.28 -8.94 -8.98
C MET A 7 0.26 -7.81 -8.78
N SER A 8 -0.86 -7.88 -9.48
CA SER A 8 -1.98 -6.95 -9.31
C SER A 8 -2.52 -6.96 -7.88
N SER A 9 -2.65 -8.15 -7.28
CA SER A 9 -3.11 -8.29 -5.90
C SER A 9 -2.10 -7.74 -4.90
N LEU A 10 -0.80 -7.98 -5.11
CA LEU A 10 0.27 -7.48 -4.25
C LEU A 10 0.32 -5.95 -4.29
N GLY A 11 0.32 -5.36 -5.49
CA GLY A 11 0.28 -3.90 -5.64
C GLY A 11 -0.95 -3.27 -4.98
N SER A 12 -2.11 -3.91 -5.07
CA SER A 12 -3.33 -3.43 -4.39
C SER A 12 -3.19 -3.47 -2.86
N LYS A 13 -2.60 -4.54 -2.31
CA LYS A 13 -2.37 -4.67 -0.85
C LYS A 13 -1.36 -3.66 -0.34
N VAL A 14 -0.25 -3.47 -1.05
CA VAL A 14 0.74 -2.42 -0.76
C VAL A 14 0.07 -1.04 -0.80
N GLY A 15 -0.77 -0.78 -1.80
CA GLY A 15 -1.49 0.48 -1.91
C GLY A 15 -2.47 0.71 -0.75
N ASN A 16 -3.19 -0.32 -0.31
CA ASN A 16 -4.03 -0.24 0.89
C ASN A 16 -3.20 0.07 2.13
N LEU A 17 -2.14 -0.70 2.38
CA LEU A 17 -1.24 -0.51 3.51
C LEU A 17 -0.71 0.92 3.57
N VAL A 18 -0.19 1.44 2.45
CA VAL A 18 0.32 2.82 2.39
C VAL A 18 -0.79 3.84 2.62
N ALA A 19 -1.98 3.64 2.05
CA ALA A 19 -3.10 4.53 2.32
C ALA A 19 -3.39 4.59 3.83
N HIS A 20 -3.49 3.45 4.51
CA HIS A 20 -3.70 3.41 5.96
C HIS A 20 -2.52 4.03 6.75
N LYS A 21 -1.27 3.85 6.33
CA LYS A 21 -0.09 4.55 6.91
C LYS A 21 -0.20 6.08 6.74
N ILE A 22 -0.71 6.59 5.62
CA ILE A 22 -0.95 8.02 5.40
C ILE A 22 -2.08 8.51 6.30
N LEU A 23 -3.17 7.75 6.40
CA LEU A 23 -4.31 8.10 7.24
C LEU A 23 -3.90 8.23 8.70
N THR A 24 -3.12 7.29 9.24
CA THR A 24 -2.69 7.35 10.64
C THR A 24 -1.80 8.55 10.94
N LYS A 25 -0.99 9.01 9.97
CA LYS A 25 -0.15 10.21 10.09
C LYS A 25 -0.91 11.52 9.98
N HIS A 26 -1.90 11.59 9.09
CA HIS A 26 -2.55 12.85 8.70
C HIS A 26 -4.00 12.99 9.17
N THR A 27 -4.58 11.98 9.79
CA THR A 27 -5.94 12.07 10.34
C THR A 27 -5.96 12.81 11.66
N ASN A 28 -6.93 13.72 11.82
CA ASN A 28 -7.22 14.36 13.10
C ASN A 28 -8.24 13.56 13.93
N ARG A 29 -8.74 12.42 13.41
CA ARG A 29 -9.74 11.58 14.08
C ARG A 29 -9.07 10.46 14.84
N LEU A 30 -8.71 10.74 16.10
CA LEU A 30 -8.03 9.78 17.00
C LEU A 30 -8.76 8.44 17.12
N GLU A 31 -10.10 8.45 17.13
CA GLU A 31 -10.92 7.23 17.24
C GLU A 31 -10.77 6.30 16.03
N SER A 32 -10.39 6.83 14.86
CA SER A 32 -10.20 6.05 13.64
C SER A 32 -8.77 5.52 13.49
N ILE A 33 -7.83 5.97 14.33
CA ILE A 33 -6.42 5.57 14.25
C ILE A 33 -6.26 4.09 14.59
N SER A 34 -6.85 3.62 15.70
CA SER A 34 -6.73 2.21 16.11
C SER A 34 -7.27 1.25 15.05
N HIS A 35 -8.40 1.61 14.41
CA HIS A 35 -8.94 0.83 13.31
C HIS A 35 -8.01 0.83 12.09
N SER A 36 -7.47 2.00 11.72
CA SER A 36 -6.55 2.13 10.58
C SER A 36 -5.23 1.38 10.80
N ILE A 37 -4.74 1.32 12.04
CA ILE A 37 -3.54 0.54 12.40
C ILE A 37 -3.81 -0.95 12.23
N ASN A 38 -4.92 -1.46 12.78
CA ASN A 38 -5.26 -2.88 12.64
C ASN A 38 -5.43 -3.27 11.17
N GLU A 39 -6.09 -2.44 10.36
CA GLU A 39 -6.21 -2.69 8.92
C GLU A 39 -4.85 -2.67 8.22
N ALA A 40 -3.95 -1.76 8.60
CA ALA A 40 -2.58 -1.73 8.07
C ALA A 40 -1.83 -3.03 8.37
N GLU A 41 -1.86 -3.50 9.62
CA GLU A 41 -1.21 -4.75 10.03
C GLU A 41 -1.74 -5.96 9.23
N GLU A 42 -3.06 -6.03 9.02
CA GLU A 42 -3.66 -7.09 8.19
C GLU A 42 -3.18 -7.03 6.73
N TYR A 43 -3.13 -5.84 6.13
CA TYR A 43 -2.64 -5.68 4.76
C TYR A 43 -1.15 -6.01 4.64
N GLU A 44 -0.34 -5.69 5.65
CA GLU A 44 1.07 -6.04 5.71
C GLU A 44 1.27 -7.55 5.70
N VAL A 45 0.60 -8.28 6.60
CA VAL A 45 0.66 -9.75 6.65
C VAL A 45 0.28 -10.35 5.29
N GLN A 46 -0.83 -9.89 4.71
CA GLN A 46 -1.27 -10.39 3.41
C GLN A 46 -0.31 -10.03 2.27
N ALA A 47 0.33 -8.86 2.32
CA ALA A 47 1.31 -8.45 1.33
C ALA A 47 2.55 -9.34 1.39
N VAL A 48 3.10 -9.57 2.58
CA VAL A 48 4.24 -10.47 2.82
C VAL A 48 3.94 -11.90 2.35
N GLU A 49 2.78 -12.45 2.71
CA GLU A 49 2.36 -13.78 2.25
C GLU A 49 2.20 -13.86 0.73
N THR A 50 1.79 -12.77 0.09
CA THR A 50 1.61 -12.70 -1.36
C THR A 50 2.96 -12.56 -2.07
N ALA A 51 3.87 -11.76 -1.52
CA ALA A 51 5.21 -11.55 -2.05
C ALA A 51 6.02 -12.86 -2.07
N LYS A 52 5.92 -13.68 -1.02
CA LYS A 52 6.60 -14.98 -0.90
C LYS A 52 6.22 -16.02 -1.96
N LYS A 53 5.16 -15.79 -2.75
CA LYS A 53 4.70 -16.75 -3.77
C LYS A 53 5.57 -16.78 -5.01
N PHE A 54 6.34 -15.72 -5.27
CA PHE A 54 7.17 -15.57 -6.47
C PHE A 54 8.43 -14.78 -6.16
N ASN A 55 9.45 -14.97 -7.00
CA ASN A 55 10.55 -14.02 -7.08
C ASN A 55 10.16 -12.90 -8.03
N TRP A 56 10.39 -11.67 -7.60
CA TRP A 56 10.07 -10.45 -8.33
C TRP A 56 11.35 -9.85 -8.89
N ASN A 57 11.34 -9.52 -10.18
CA ASN A 57 12.43 -8.76 -10.79
C ASN A 57 12.14 -7.25 -10.73
N ASP A 58 13.11 -6.44 -11.13
CA ASP A 58 13.01 -4.98 -11.08
C ASP A 58 11.82 -4.42 -11.88
N ASP A 59 11.54 -4.98 -13.06
CA ASP A 59 10.40 -4.58 -13.90
C ASP A 59 9.06 -4.87 -13.22
N GLU A 60 8.93 -6.04 -12.61
CA GLU A 60 7.74 -6.46 -11.87
C GLU A 60 7.56 -5.63 -10.59
N ILE A 61 8.65 -5.31 -9.89
CA ILE A 61 8.64 -4.41 -8.73
C ILE A 61 8.16 -3.02 -9.15
N ASN A 62 8.63 -2.50 -10.29
CA ASN A 62 8.15 -1.23 -10.83
C ASN A 62 6.67 -1.28 -11.19
N GLU A 63 6.18 -2.39 -11.72
CA GLU A 63 4.76 -2.56 -12.01
C GLU A 63 3.91 -2.61 -10.73
N ILE A 64 4.39 -3.30 -9.69
CA ILE A 64 3.77 -3.31 -8.35
C ILE A 64 3.71 -1.89 -7.78
N LYS A 65 4.78 -1.10 -7.88
CA LYS A 65 4.81 0.32 -7.47
C LYS A 65 3.73 1.14 -8.19
N LEU A 66 3.61 0.98 -9.52
CA LEU A 66 2.62 1.69 -10.32
C LEU A 66 1.18 1.32 -9.92
N ILE A 67 0.93 0.03 -9.65
CA ILE A 67 -0.38 -0.43 -9.16
C ILE A 67 -0.68 0.14 -7.78
N ALA A 68 0.29 0.07 -6.85
CA ALA A 68 0.14 0.62 -5.50
C ALA A 68 -0.18 2.11 -5.52
N LYS A 69 0.54 2.90 -6.34
CA LYS A 69 0.29 4.33 -6.51
C LYS A 69 -1.12 4.64 -6.98
N LYS A 70 -1.63 3.87 -7.95
CA LYS A 70 -3.01 4.01 -8.44
C LYS A 70 -4.02 3.68 -7.34
N GLU A 71 -3.77 2.64 -6.55
CA GLU A 71 -4.69 2.23 -5.48
C GLU A 71 -4.69 3.23 -4.31
N VAL A 72 -3.53 3.74 -3.87
CA VAL A 72 -3.43 4.83 -2.88
C VAL A 72 -4.24 6.02 -3.34
N LYS A 73 -3.97 6.52 -4.56
CA LYS A 73 -4.69 7.67 -5.12
C LYS A 73 -6.20 7.44 -5.10
N LYS A 74 -6.65 6.29 -5.59
CA LYS A 74 -8.07 5.92 -5.63
C LYS A 74 -8.71 5.87 -4.24
N ILE A 75 -8.01 5.36 -3.23
CA ILE A 75 -8.53 5.30 -1.85
C ILE A 75 -8.62 6.69 -1.25
N MET A 76 -7.56 7.48 -1.36
CA MET A 76 -7.52 8.82 -0.80
C MET A 76 -8.58 9.71 -1.45
N GLU A 77 -8.70 9.71 -2.78
CA GLU A 77 -9.71 10.52 -3.48
C GLU A 77 -11.17 10.10 -3.19
N ARG A 78 -11.43 8.81 -2.99
CA ARG A 78 -12.81 8.30 -2.83
C ARG A 78 -13.29 8.24 -1.39
N LYS A 79 -12.42 7.80 -0.48
CA LYS A 79 -12.79 7.54 0.92
C LYS A 79 -12.35 8.67 1.86
N TYR A 80 -11.28 9.39 1.51
CA TYR A 80 -10.64 10.37 2.39
C TYR A 80 -10.26 11.67 1.66
N PRO A 81 -11.20 12.30 0.91
CA PRO A 81 -10.89 13.47 0.07
C PRO A 81 -10.40 14.68 0.88
N ASP A 82 -10.70 14.72 2.19
CA ASP A 82 -10.30 15.79 3.09
C ASP A 82 -8.85 15.68 3.59
N ILE A 83 -8.20 14.52 3.40
CA ILE A 83 -6.83 14.29 3.88
C ILE A 83 -5.83 14.77 2.82
N LYS A 84 -5.03 15.76 3.20
CA LYS A 84 -3.96 16.32 2.37
C LYS A 84 -2.62 15.77 2.81
N PHE A 85 -1.82 15.32 1.85
CA PHE A 85 -0.46 14.83 2.07
C PHE A 85 0.41 15.20 0.85
N PRO A 86 1.73 15.39 1.02
CA PRO A 86 2.64 15.61 -0.10
C PRO A 86 2.67 14.40 -1.04
N ALA A 87 2.69 14.63 -2.36
CA ALA A 87 2.74 13.55 -3.34
C ALA A 87 4.00 12.68 -3.18
N ASP A 88 5.14 13.30 -2.89
CA ASP A 88 6.41 12.62 -2.65
C ASP A 88 6.37 11.71 -1.42
N GLU A 89 5.55 12.03 -0.41
CA GLU A 89 5.41 11.18 0.79
C GLU A 89 4.81 9.82 0.43
N ALA A 90 3.80 9.79 -0.45
CA ALA A 90 3.20 8.53 -0.87
C ALA A 90 4.17 7.68 -1.70
N ASP A 91 4.96 8.30 -2.58
CA ASP A 91 5.95 7.57 -3.38
C ASP A 91 7.08 6.98 -2.51
N ASN A 92 7.53 7.73 -1.49
CA ASN A 92 8.51 7.25 -0.51
C ASN A 92 7.94 6.08 0.31
N LEU A 93 6.73 6.23 0.86
CA LEU A 93 6.07 5.17 1.63
C LEU A 93 5.82 3.91 0.82
N ILE A 94 5.47 4.03 -0.47
CA ILE A 94 5.33 2.88 -1.38
C ILE A 94 6.67 2.17 -1.55
N SER A 95 7.75 2.92 -1.76
CA SER A 95 9.08 2.33 -1.95
C SER A 95 9.56 1.60 -0.70
N GLU A 96 9.48 2.25 0.46
CA GLU A 96 9.81 1.65 1.76
C GLU A 96 8.99 0.38 2.00
N THR A 97 7.66 0.46 1.81
CA THR A 97 6.78 -0.69 2.06
C THR A 97 7.07 -1.86 1.13
N ILE A 98 7.50 -1.61 -0.11
CA ILE A 98 7.89 -2.69 -1.03
C ILE A 98 9.21 -3.32 -0.62
N GLU A 99 10.18 -2.55 -0.14
CA GLU A 99 11.41 -3.08 0.43
C GLU A 99 11.13 -3.93 1.68
N GLU A 100 10.22 -3.49 2.56
CA GLU A 100 9.80 -4.26 3.75
C GLU A 100 9.11 -5.60 3.39
N VAL A 101 8.34 -5.62 2.29
CA VAL A 101 7.50 -6.76 1.92
C VAL A 101 8.21 -7.76 1.00
N ILE A 102 9.09 -7.27 0.12
CA ILE A 102 9.75 -8.07 -0.93
C ILE A 102 11.25 -8.29 -0.63
N GLY A 103 11.91 -7.32 0.00
CA GLY A 103 13.34 -7.38 0.35
C GLY A 103 13.66 -8.40 1.43
#